data_AF-L1L9L5-F1
#
_entry.id   AF-L1L9L5-F1
#
_cell.length_a   1.000
_cell.length_b   1.000
_cell.length_c   1.000
_cell.angle_alpha   90.00
_cell.angle_beta   90.00
_cell.angle_gamma   90.00
#
_symmetry.space_group_name_H-M   'P 1'
#
loop_
_entity.id
_entity.type
_entity.pdbx_description
1 polymer ?
#
loop_
_entity_poly.entity_id
_entity_poly.type
_entity_poly.pdbx_seq_one_letter_code
_entity_poly.pdbx_strand_id
1 'polypeptide(L)'
;MDPLPVFYLVCIVAIKESVCTTSAISFDLSNPDVTHIDLIKQIYSEIEHRQYIQRDGHYIGSVVDNSLEIWKAGEHDICSAVNLYSKDDKRFLVLQILNGGSTDLHFEKTGEKWQKISLESLRDVQEQKSDANVLDIVRPDGSRVNSGKITGNGLIRETFVPDFSTNITLVSHSGSEIWRSSKGEKCILAKLSSKNGYFLFLIYTSTRGCVEQHFYERKDHGWSEIERDDYYGKLDEMKDVAAKA
;
A
#
# COMPACT_ATOMS: atom_id res chain seq x y z
N MET A 1 0.59 9.74 -21.22
CA MET A 1 0.22 10.60 -20.08
C MET A 1 -0.79 9.83 -19.26
N ASP A 2 -0.42 9.57 -18.01
CA ASP A 2 -1.10 8.70 -17.05
C ASP A 2 -2.54 9.13 -16.73
N PRO A 3 -3.33 8.17 -16.19
CA PRO A 3 -3.50 8.19 -14.73
C PRO A 3 -3.30 6.81 -14.06
N LEU A 4 -2.41 6.80 -13.07
CA LEU A 4 -2.35 5.89 -11.90
C LEU A 4 -3.63 6.10 -11.06
N PRO A 5 -4.25 5.07 -10.44
CA PRO A 5 -3.80 4.48 -9.16
C PRO A 5 -4.12 2.95 -9.11
N VAL A 6 -3.71 2.14 -8.14
CA VAL A 6 -4.30 2.00 -6.80
C VAL A 6 -3.40 0.93 -6.11
N PHE A 7 -2.73 1.32 -5.03
CA PHE A 7 -2.31 0.53 -3.84
C PHE A 7 -1.16 -0.50 -3.90
N TYR A 8 -0.06 -0.11 -4.53
CA TYR A 8 1.28 -0.45 -4.01
C TYR A 8 1.96 0.76 -3.36
N LEU A 9 1.16 1.55 -2.66
CA LEU A 9 1.42 2.98 -2.55
C LEU A 9 1.04 3.52 -1.18
N VAL A 10 1.68 2.98 -0.15
CA VAL A 10 2.23 3.83 0.91
C VAL A 10 3.69 4.23 0.57
N CYS A 11 4.26 3.65 -0.51
CA CYS A 11 5.55 4.04 -1.08
C CYS A 11 5.40 4.41 -2.58
N ILE A 12 5.07 5.67 -2.91
CA ILE A 12 5.80 6.29 -4.02
C ILE A 12 7.02 6.88 -3.35
N VAL A 13 8.13 6.20 -3.55
CA VAL A 13 9.41 6.87 -3.56
C VAL A 13 9.39 7.77 -4.79
N ALA A 14 9.11 9.06 -4.60
CA ALA A 14 9.64 10.07 -5.50
C ALA A 14 11.11 10.26 -5.11
N ILE A 15 11.99 9.34 -5.53
CA ILE A 15 13.40 9.72 -5.71
C ILE A 15 13.37 10.67 -6.90
N LYS A 16 13.34 11.97 -6.61
CA LYS A 16 14.18 12.84 -7.41
C LYS A 16 15.58 12.65 -6.85
N GLU A 17 16.47 12.17 -7.70
CA GLU A 17 17.90 12.40 -7.47
C GLU A 17 18.09 13.91 -7.45
N SER A 18 18.10 14.48 -6.25
CA SER A 18 18.64 15.79 -6.01
C SER A 18 19.63 15.64 -4.88
N VAL A 19 20.82 15.16 -5.23
CA VAL A 19 22.00 15.43 -4.44
C VAL A 19 22.20 16.94 -4.53
N CYS A 20 21.77 17.67 -3.51
CA CYS A 20 22.20 19.04 -3.33
C CYS A 20 22.14 19.37 -1.84
N THR A 21 23.29 19.27 -1.18
CA THR A 21 23.64 19.82 0.15
C THR A 21 22.49 20.48 0.92
N THR A 22 22.00 19.81 1.94
CA THR A 22 20.78 20.17 2.68
C THR A 22 21.07 20.22 4.19
N SER A 23 20.35 21.08 4.92
CA SER A 23 20.43 21.12 6.38
C SER A 23 19.46 20.10 6.99
N ALA A 24 19.89 19.41 8.05
CA ALA A 24 19.05 18.47 8.79
C ALA A 24 17.96 19.22 9.55
N ILE A 25 16.71 18.79 9.42
CA ILE A 25 15.60 19.32 10.22
C ILE A 25 15.13 18.29 11.25
N SER A 26 14.59 18.79 12.37
CA SER A 26 13.90 17.99 13.37
C SER A 26 12.39 18.08 13.16
N PHE A 27 11.73 16.95 12.94
CA PHE A 27 10.28 16.89 12.74
C PHE A 27 9.56 16.58 14.05
N ASP A 28 8.69 17.49 14.52
CA ASP A 28 7.87 17.28 15.72
C ASP A 28 6.48 16.77 15.36
N LEU A 29 6.12 15.56 15.82
CA LEU A 29 4.80 14.95 15.58
C LEU A 29 3.65 15.76 16.21
N SER A 30 3.91 16.45 17.33
CA SER A 30 2.90 17.22 18.08
C SER A 30 2.73 18.64 17.55
N ASN A 31 3.75 19.18 16.88
CA ASN A 31 3.69 20.47 16.20
C ASN A 31 4.36 20.40 14.83
N PRO A 32 3.75 19.67 13.87
CA PRO A 32 4.37 19.44 12.57
C PRO A 32 4.44 20.75 11.78
N ASP A 33 5.65 21.15 11.39
CA ASP A 33 5.85 22.29 10.50
C ASP A 33 5.45 21.90 9.07
N VAL A 34 4.23 22.27 8.68
CA VAL A 34 3.66 21.99 7.36
C VAL A 34 4.15 22.94 6.26
N THR A 35 5.04 23.89 6.57
CA THR A 35 5.53 24.84 5.56
C THR A 35 6.50 24.18 4.57
N HIS A 36 7.25 23.18 5.01
CA HIS A 36 8.29 22.48 4.24
C HIS A 36 7.97 21.00 3.97
N ILE A 37 6.74 20.57 4.23
CA ILE A 37 6.34 19.16 4.23
C ILE A 37 4.96 19.04 3.57
N ASP A 38 4.78 18.01 2.75
CA ASP A 38 3.47 17.62 2.24
C ASP A 38 2.75 16.74 3.26
N LEU A 39 1.57 17.18 3.70
CA LEU A 39 0.68 16.40 4.57
C LEU A 39 -0.42 15.74 3.74
N ILE A 40 -0.47 14.42 3.80
CA ILE A 40 -1.60 13.62 3.34
C ILE A 40 -2.35 13.14 4.57
N LYS A 41 -3.61 13.57 4.72
CA LYS A 41 -4.49 13.12 5.80
C LYS A 41 -5.62 12.28 5.23
N GLN A 42 -5.80 11.08 5.78
CA GLN A 42 -6.81 10.12 5.36
C GLN A 42 -7.41 9.44 6.59
N ILE A 43 -8.69 9.06 6.50
CA ILE A 43 -9.38 8.31 7.57
C ILE A 43 -9.91 7.02 6.95
N TYR A 44 -9.55 5.89 7.54
CA TYR A 44 -9.81 4.54 7.06
C TYR A 44 -10.36 3.68 8.20
N SER A 45 -11.63 3.26 8.17
CA SER A 45 -12.17 2.32 9.16
C SER A 45 -11.84 2.71 10.63
N GLU A 46 -12.08 3.99 10.96
CA GLU A 46 -11.76 4.65 12.26
C GLU A 46 -10.27 4.87 12.57
N ILE A 47 -9.37 4.43 11.68
CA ILE A 47 -7.95 4.74 11.71
C ILE A 47 -7.72 6.06 10.98
N GLU A 48 -7.32 7.09 11.71
CA GLU A 48 -6.77 8.30 11.10
C GLU A 48 -5.30 8.05 10.74
N HIS A 49 -4.95 8.30 9.47
CA HIS A 49 -3.60 8.23 8.93
C HIS A 49 -3.14 9.62 8.50
N ARG A 50 -1.94 10.00 8.92
CA ARG A 50 -1.25 11.21 8.49
C ARG A 50 0.12 10.82 7.96
N GLN A 51 0.38 11.15 6.70
CA GLN A 51 1.68 10.98 6.09
C GLN A 51 2.31 12.34 5.83
N TYR A 52 3.57 12.48 6.23
CA TYR A 52 4.37 13.67 6.07
C TYR A 52 5.54 13.33 5.16
N ILE A 53 5.64 14.02 4.02
CA ILE A 53 6.68 13.82 3.02
C ILE A 53 7.50 15.09 2.88
N GLN A 54 8.81 14.94 2.89
CA GLN A 54 9.80 15.97 2.61
C GLN A 54 9.51 16.74 1.31
N ARG A 55 9.49 18.08 1.33
CA ARG A 55 9.64 18.89 0.11
C ARG A 55 11.13 19.20 -0.17
N ASP A 56 11.43 19.46 -1.45
CA ASP A 56 12.77 19.68 -2.01
C ASP A 56 13.70 20.54 -1.10
N GLY A 57 14.97 20.12 -0.95
CA GLY A 57 16.03 20.92 -0.34
C GLY A 57 16.25 20.79 1.17
N HIS A 58 15.55 19.89 1.86
CA HIS A 58 15.83 19.54 3.27
C HIS A 58 15.83 18.01 3.45
N TYR A 59 16.28 17.50 4.60
CA TYR A 59 16.06 16.10 5.01
C TYR A 59 15.70 16.02 6.50
N ILE A 60 14.84 15.07 6.88
CA ILE A 60 14.50 14.81 8.27
C ILE A 60 15.66 14.04 8.91
N GLY A 61 16.40 14.73 9.78
CA GLY A 61 17.52 14.17 10.55
C GLY A 61 17.13 13.72 11.97
N SER A 62 15.96 14.11 12.45
CA SER A 62 15.38 13.59 13.70
C SER A 62 13.86 13.70 13.70
N VAL A 63 13.21 12.81 14.44
CA VAL A 63 11.77 12.82 14.70
C VAL A 63 11.55 12.86 16.20
N VAL A 64 10.74 13.80 16.66
CA VAL A 64 10.42 14.03 18.08
C VAL A 64 8.90 14.10 18.28
N ASP A 65 8.44 13.93 19.51
CA ASP A 65 7.04 14.18 19.91
C ASP A 65 7.05 15.02 21.20
N ASN A 66 6.63 16.29 21.11
CA ASN A 66 6.77 17.25 22.21
C ASN A 66 8.21 17.35 22.74
N SER A 67 9.18 17.52 21.82
CA SER A 67 10.63 17.53 22.13
C SER A 67 11.22 16.23 22.69
N LEU A 68 10.45 15.15 22.87
CA LEU A 68 10.99 13.83 23.21
C LEU A 68 11.48 13.14 21.94
N GLU A 69 12.76 12.77 21.91
CA GLU A 69 13.37 12.09 20.76
C GLU A 69 12.77 10.69 20.56
N ILE A 70 12.25 10.45 19.36
CA ILE A 70 11.78 9.13 18.91
C ILE A 70 12.85 8.46 18.06
N TRP A 71 13.45 9.25 17.16
CA TRP A 71 14.47 8.78 16.23
C TRP A 71 15.43 9.91 15.86
N LYS A 72 16.68 9.54 15.61
CA LYS A 72 17.74 10.42 15.12
C LYS A 72 18.56 9.69 14.05
N ALA A 73 18.90 10.41 12.99
CA ALA A 73 19.70 9.89 11.88
C ALA A 73 21.09 9.46 12.34
N GLY A 74 21.51 8.27 11.91
CA GLY A 74 22.90 7.85 11.88
C GLY A 74 23.66 8.46 10.69
N GLU A 75 24.88 7.97 10.47
CA GLU A 75 25.68 8.38 9.32
C GLU A 75 24.99 7.96 8.02
N HIS A 76 24.69 8.93 7.15
CA HIS A 76 23.98 8.76 5.88
C HIS A 76 22.49 8.38 5.95
N ASP A 77 21.91 8.26 7.15
CA ASP A 77 20.47 8.00 7.28
C ASP A 77 19.66 9.26 6.93
N ILE A 78 18.63 9.09 6.11
CA ILE A 78 17.65 10.14 5.79
C ILE A 78 16.26 9.59 6.04
N CYS A 79 15.43 10.25 6.85
CA CYS A 79 14.01 9.91 6.92
C CYS A 79 13.27 10.59 5.77
N SER A 80 12.72 9.79 4.84
CA SER A 80 12.02 10.29 3.64
C SER A 80 10.52 10.49 3.85
N ALA A 81 9.92 9.74 4.79
CA ALA A 81 8.51 9.86 5.12
C ALA A 81 8.24 9.48 6.58
N VAL A 82 7.29 10.19 7.17
CA VAL A 82 6.78 9.94 8.53
C VAL A 82 5.28 9.61 8.43
N ASN A 83 4.90 8.40 8.84
CA ASN A 83 3.52 7.92 8.78
C ASN A 83 2.98 7.70 10.20
N LEU A 84 1.97 8.47 10.58
CA LEU A 84 1.29 8.36 11.86
C LEU A 84 -0.09 7.72 11.66
N TYR A 85 -0.38 6.67 12.43
CA TYR A 85 -1.66 5.98 12.44
C TYR A 85 -2.27 6.09 13.83
N SER A 86 -3.57 6.34 13.90
CA SER A 86 -4.30 6.49 15.15
C SER A 86 -5.66 5.84 15.08
N LYS A 87 -5.95 4.94 16.01
CA LYS A 87 -7.27 4.33 16.22
C LYS A 87 -7.55 4.30 17.71
N ASP A 88 -8.70 4.83 18.14
CA ASP A 88 -9.05 4.94 19.56
C ASP A 88 -7.93 5.61 20.37
N ASP A 89 -7.39 4.90 21.37
CA ASP A 89 -6.25 5.30 22.21
C ASP A 89 -4.88 4.86 21.65
N LYS A 90 -4.85 3.99 20.65
CA LYS A 90 -3.62 3.46 20.06
C LYS A 90 -3.01 4.39 19.03
N ARG A 91 -1.68 4.53 19.04
CA ARG A 91 -0.92 5.31 18.05
C ARG A 91 0.28 4.51 17.57
N PHE A 92 0.45 4.47 16.25
CA PHE A 92 1.58 3.82 15.59
C PHE A 92 2.31 4.81 14.68
N LEU A 93 3.62 4.65 14.59
CA LEU A 93 4.50 5.47 13.76
C LEU A 93 5.35 4.57 12.89
N VAL A 94 5.40 4.88 11.60
CA VAL A 94 6.29 4.23 10.64
C VAL A 94 7.16 5.30 9.99
N LEU A 95 8.48 5.16 10.18
CA LEU A 95 9.48 6.02 9.56
C LEU A 95 10.14 5.27 8.39
N GLN A 96 10.11 5.86 7.21
CA GLN A 96 10.85 5.35 6.06
C GLN A 96 12.25 5.96 6.07
N ILE A 97 13.27 5.12 6.17
CA ILE A 97 14.68 5.51 6.25
C ILE A 97 15.40 5.10 4.98
N LEU A 98 16.15 6.04 4.40
CA LEU A 98 17.01 5.84 3.24
C LEU A 98 18.48 5.85 3.69
N ASN A 99 19.19 4.76 3.43
CA ASN A 99 20.63 4.63 3.61
C ASN A 99 21.17 3.54 2.68
N GLY A 100 21.57 3.91 1.45
CA GLY A 100 21.94 2.95 0.39
C GLY A 100 20.80 2.00 -0.07
N GLY A 101 19.62 2.11 0.55
CA GLY A 101 18.39 1.35 0.33
C GLY A 101 17.28 1.90 1.25
N SER A 102 16.05 1.38 1.12
CA SER A 102 14.90 1.81 1.94
C SER A 102 14.61 0.80 3.04
N THR A 103 14.48 1.25 4.29
CA THR A 103 14.10 0.44 5.45
C THR A 103 13.06 1.16 6.28
N ASP A 104 12.09 0.42 6.84
CA ASP A 104 11.06 0.99 7.71
C ASP A 104 11.34 0.73 9.19
N LEU A 105 11.20 1.78 10.01
CA LEU A 105 11.21 1.68 11.46
C LEU A 105 9.80 1.83 12.01
N HIS A 106 9.41 0.96 12.94
CA HIS A 106 8.05 0.89 13.47
C HIS A 106 8.06 1.21 14.96
N PHE A 107 7.11 2.02 15.41
CA PHE A 107 6.96 2.39 16.80
C PHE A 107 5.49 2.37 17.23
N GLU A 108 5.23 2.02 18.48
CA GLU A 108 3.94 2.13 19.15
C GLU A 108 4.05 3.12 20.31
N LYS A 109 3.03 3.95 20.51
CA LYS A 109 2.95 4.86 21.66
C LYS A 109 2.31 4.14 22.84
N THR A 110 3.05 4.02 23.94
CA THR A 110 2.56 3.49 25.20
C THR A 110 2.68 4.58 26.27
N GLY A 111 1.55 5.17 26.63
CA GLY A 111 1.53 6.38 27.47
C GLY A 111 2.15 7.57 26.74
N GLU A 112 3.22 8.14 27.30
CA GLU A 112 3.93 9.30 26.72
C GLU A 112 5.16 8.92 25.89
N LYS A 113 5.50 7.63 25.79
CA LYS A 113 6.72 7.17 25.13
C LYS A 113 6.44 6.35 23.89
N TRP A 114 7.29 6.52 22.89
CA TRP A 114 7.34 5.68 21.70
C TRP A 114 8.30 4.53 21.92
N GLN A 115 7.85 3.31 21.66
CA GLN A 115 8.67 2.11 21.75
C GLN A 115 8.84 1.51 20.35
N LYS A 116 10.09 1.24 19.96
CA LYS A 116 10.37 0.56 18.71
C LYS A 116 9.84 -0.86 18.78
N ILE A 117 9.06 -1.25 17.80
CA ILE A 117 8.47 -2.59 17.68
C ILE A 117 8.95 -3.26 16.40
N SER A 118 8.88 -4.59 16.35
CA SER A 118 9.10 -5.31 15.09
C SER A 118 7.85 -5.21 14.21
N LEU A 119 8.03 -5.41 12.91
CA LEU A 119 6.91 -5.56 11.98
C LEU A 119 5.99 -6.73 12.41
N GLU A 120 6.55 -7.77 13.00
CA GLU A 120 5.80 -8.93 13.52
C GLU A 120 4.94 -8.55 14.73
N SER A 121 5.46 -7.77 15.69
CA SER A 121 4.67 -7.32 16.83
C SER A 121 3.54 -6.36 16.43
N LEU A 122 3.74 -5.56 15.38
CA LEU A 122 2.68 -4.75 14.78
C LEU A 122 1.58 -5.61 14.12
N ARG A 123 1.95 -6.79 13.61
CA ARG A 123 1.04 -7.80 13.03
C ARG A 123 0.33 -8.63 14.09
N ASP A 124 0.97 -8.94 15.22
CA ASP A 124 0.39 -9.73 16.31
C ASP A 124 -0.75 -9.00 17.03
N VAL A 125 -0.73 -7.66 17.03
CA VAL A 125 -1.86 -6.83 17.50
C VAL A 125 -3.10 -6.96 16.58
N GLN A 126 -2.98 -7.61 15.42
CA GLN A 126 -3.99 -7.65 14.36
C GLN A 126 -4.49 -9.04 13.99
N GLU A 127 -4.02 -10.10 14.65
CA GLU A 127 -4.56 -11.44 14.41
C GLU A 127 -5.80 -11.72 15.26
N GLN A 128 -6.95 -11.25 14.80
CA GLN A 128 -8.21 -11.92 15.12
C GLN A 128 -8.42 -13.06 14.12
N LYS A 129 -8.36 -14.30 14.64
CA LYS A 129 -8.72 -15.53 13.94
C LYS A 129 -10.06 -15.40 13.23
N SER A 130 -10.05 -15.50 11.91
CA SER A 130 -11.23 -15.76 11.09
C SER A 130 -10.81 -16.70 9.96
N ASP A 131 -11.42 -17.89 9.94
CA ASP A 131 -11.04 -19.04 9.11
C ASP A 131 -11.50 -18.95 7.63
N ALA A 132 -12.06 -17.82 7.18
CA ALA A 132 -12.30 -17.58 5.75
C ALA A 132 -12.26 -16.10 5.40
N ASN A 133 -11.07 -15.57 5.10
CA ASN A 133 -10.89 -14.21 4.64
C ASN A 133 -10.98 -14.15 3.11
N VAL A 134 -12.22 -14.21 2.63
CA VAL A 134 -12.55 -14.20 1.20
C VAL A 134 -12.82 -12.78 0.71
N LEU A 135 -12.19 -12.38 -0.38
CA LEU A 135 -12.59 -11.25 -1.21
C LEU A 135 -13.49 -11.75 -2.33
N ASP A 136 -14.77 -11.39 -2.31
CA ASP A 136 -15.63 -11.45 -3.50
C ASP A 136 -15.52 -10.13 -4.25
N ILE A 137 -14.90 -10.13 -5.43
CA ILE A 137 -14.66 -8.89 -6.18
C ILE A 137 -15.94 -8.28 -6.75
N VAL A 138 -17.07 -9.01 -6.77
CA VAL A 138 -18.38 -8.47 -7.16
C VAL A 138 -19.01 -7.69 -6.03
N ARG A 139 -18.76 -8.10 -4.78
CA ARG A 139 -19.33 -7.51 -3.58
C ARG A 139 -18.25 -7.43 -2.50
N PRO A 140 -17.25 -6.54 -2.69
CA PRO A 140 -16.19 -6.38 -1.71
C PRO A 140 -16.79 -5.88 -0.39
N ASP A 141 -16.31 -6.44 0.72
CA ASP A 141 -16.66 -5.95 2.04
C ASP A 141 -15.94 -4.63 2.30
N GLY A 142 -16.66 -3.52 2.15
CA GLY A 142 -16.12 -2.17 2.32
C GLY A 142 -15.61 -1.85 3.72
N SER A 143 -15.88 -2.70 4.72
CA SER A 143 -15.28 -2.59 6.07
C SER A 143 -13.91 -3.25 6.18
N ARG A 144 -13.50 -3.99 5.14
CA ARG A 144 -12.28 -4.81 5.11
C ARG A 144 -11.41 -4.55 3.90
N VAL A 145 -12.00 -4.02 2.82
CA VAL A 145 -11.38 -3.88 1.51
C VAL A 145 -11.82 -2.56 0.88
N ASN A 146 -10.85 -1.69 0.60
CA ASN A 146 -11.08 -0.50 -0.20
C ASN A 146 -11.13 -0.88 -1.69
N SER A 147 -12.20 -0.49 -2.38
CA SER A 147 -12.36 -0.73 -3.81
C SER A 147 -12.50 0.57 -4.59
N GLY A 148 -11.68 0.74 -5.63
CA GLY A 148 -11.78 1.85 -6.58
C GLY A 148 -12.15 1.36 -7.98
N LYS A 149 -12.90 2.17 -8.74
CA LYS A 149 -13.31 1.86 -10.12
C LYS A 149 -13.03 3.04 -11.03
N ILE A 150 -12.37 2.79 -12.15
CA ILE A 150 -12.09 3.78 -13.20
C ILE A 150 -12.56 3.20 -14.53
N THR A 151 -13.22 4.03 -15.33
CA THR A 151 -13.70 3.65 -16.67
C THR A 151 -13.12 4.63 -17.70
N GLY A 152 -12.55 4.11 -18.78
CA GLY A 152 -12.06 4.91 -19.90
C GLY A 152 -11.95 4.07 -21.18
N ASN A 153 -12.41 4.61 -22.31
CA ASN A 153 -12.41 3.94 -23.62
C ASN A 153 -13.01 2.52 -23.59
N GLY A 154 -14.08 2.32 -22.82
CA GLY A 154 -14.76 1.04 -22.61
C GLY A 154 -14.00 0.03 -21.74
N LEU A 155 -12.77 0.34 -21.33
CA LEU A 155 -12.00 -0.43 -20.37
C LEU A 155 -12.35 0.00 -18.95
N ILE A 156 -12.84 -0.94 -18.16
CA ILE A 156 -13.10 -0.78 -16.74
C ILE A 156 -11.91 -1.37 -15.99
N ARG A 157 -11.35 -0.58 -15.07
CA ARG A 157 -10.34 -1.04 -14.12
C ARG A 157 -10.87 -0.87 -12.71
N GLU A 158 -10.96 -1.99 -12.01
CA GLU A 158 -11.31 -2.04 -10.60
C GLU A 158 -10.07 -2.46 -9.82
N THR A 159 -9.92 -1.93 -8.63
CA THR A 159 -8.81 -2.27 -7.76
C THR A 159 -9.30 -2.42 -6.33
N PHE A 160 -8.79 -3.43 -5.66
CA PHE A 160 -9.22 -3.90 -4.36
C PHE A 160 -8.02 -4.01 -3.44
N VAL A 161 -8.15 -3.44 -2.25
CA VAL A 161 -7.06 -3.26 -1.34
C VAL A 161 -7.52 -3.69 0.03
N PRO A 162 -7.00 -4.81 0.55
CA PRO A 162 -7.27 -5.21 1.91
C PRO A 162 -6.82 -4.11 2.89
N ASP A 163 -7.65 -3.83 3.88
CA ASP A 163 -7.25 -3.03 5.03
C ASP A 163 -6.07 -3.70 5.75
N PHE A 164 -5.28 -2.92 6.47
CA PHE A 164 -4.05 -3.41 7.09
C PHE A 164 -4.29 -4.56 8.10
N SER A 165 -5.45 -4.58 8.77
CA SER A 165 -5.88 -5.68 9.65
C SER A 165 -6.56 -6.85 8.93
N THR A 166 -6.77 -6.78 7.62
CA THR A 166 -7.48 -7.78 6.83
C THR A 166 -6.50 -8.71 6.14
N ASN A 167 -6.52 -9.99 6.50
CA ASN A 167 -5.68 -11.02 5.91
C ASN A 167 -6.41 -11.81 4.81
N ILE A 168 -6.50 -11.32 3.58
CA ILE A 168 -7.22 -12.03 2.50
C ILE A 168 -6.43 -13.26 2.01
N THR A 169 -7.06 -14.43 2.11
CA THR A 169 -6.49 -15.75 1.75
C THR A 169 -7.21 -16.44 0.59
N LEU A 170 -8.32 -15.87 0.12
CA LEU A 170 -9.07 -16.34 -1.05
C LEU A 170 -9.64 -15.15 -1.80
N VAL A 171 -9.51 -15.13 -3.13
CA VAL A 171 -10.19 -14.16 -4.00
C VAL A 171 -11.10 -14.91 -4.96
N SER A 172 -12.32 -14.43 -5.11
CA SER A 172 -13.36 -15.02 -5.93
C SER A 172 -14.08 -13.97 -6.78
N HIS A 173 -14.62 -14.41 -7.92
CA HIS A 173 -15.49 -13.63 -8.80
C HIS A 173 -16.80 -14.39 -9.00
N SER A 174 -17.91 -13.88 -8.44
CA SER A 174 -19.22 -14.56 -8.51
C SER A 174 -19.18 -16.01 -8.03
N GLY A 175 -18.42 -16.29 -6.96
CA GLY A 175 -18.25 -17.65 -6.41
C GLY A 175 -17.26 -18.54 -7.16
N SER A 176 -16.72 -18.14 -8.32
CA SER A 176 -15.58 -18.82 -8.95
C SER A 176 -14.28 -18.37 -8.28
N GLU A 177 -13.46 -19.32 -7.83
CA GLU A 177 -12.12 -19.03 -7.32
C GLU A 177 -11.22 -18.43 -8.42
N ILE A 178 -10.50 -17.36 -8.06
CA ILE A 178 -9.45 -16.77 -8.91
C ILE A 178 -8.09 -17.15 -8.36
N TRP A 179 -7.92 -16.97 -7.06
CA TRP A 179 -6.65 -17.17 -6.36
C TRP A 179 -6.91 -17.63 -4.93
N ARG A 180 -6.04 -18.50 -4.42
CA ARG A 180 -6.02 -18.98 -3.04
C ARG A 180 -4.60 -18.93 -2.51
N SER A 181 -4.45 -18.40 -1.31
CA SER A 181 -3.16 -18.35 -0.61
C SER A 181 -2.56 -19.75 -0.47
N SER A 182 -1.29 -19.87 -0.84
CA SER A 182 -0.43 -21.00 -0.55
C SER A 182 0.73 -20.58 0.38
N LYS A 183 1.15 -21.46 1.30
CA LYS A 183 2.37 -21.24 2.12
C LYS A 183 2.39 -19.93 2.95
N GLY A 184 1.22 -19.38 3.30
CA GLY A 184 1.10 -18.21 4.18
C GLY A 184 1.28 -16.85 3.47
N GLU A 185 1.24 -16.85 2.13
CA GLU A 185 1.14 -15.62 1.35
C GLU A 185 -0.21 -14.92 1.61
N LYS A 186 -0.23 -13.59 1.47
CA LYS A 186 -1.44 -12.78 1.72
C LYS A 186 -1.66 -11.84 0.54
N CYS A 187 -2.91 -11.66 0.11
CA CYS A 187 -3.24 -10.62 -0.86
C CYS A 187 -3.00 -9.25 -0.22
N ILE A 188 -2.37 -8.34 -0.95
CA ILE A 188 -2.19 -6.93 -0.54
C ILE A 188 -2.65 -5.94 -1.61
N LEU A 189 -2.86 -6.41 -2.83
CA LEU A 189 -3.52 -5.66 -3.89
C LEU A 189 -4.12 -6.61 -4.92
N ALA A 190 -5.31 -6.32 -5.41
CA ALA A 190 -5.94 -7.03 -6.53
C ALA A 190 -6.50 -6.03 -7.55
N LYS A 191 -6.34 -6.31 -8.83
CA LYS A 191 -6.82 -5.48 -9.95
C LYS A 191 -7.65 -6.34 -10.89
N LEU A 192 -8.84 -5.87 -11.24
CA LEU A 192 -9.66 -6.44 -12.30
C LEU A 192 -9.70 -5.47 -13.47
N SER A 193 -9.32 -5.94 -14.66
CA SER A 193 -9.50 -5.22 -15.92
C SER A 193 -10.57 -5.92 -16.73
N SER A 194 -11.56 -5.18 -17.21
CA SER A 194 -12.62 -5.74 -18.06
C SER A 194 -13.02 -4.84 -19.21
N LYS A 195 -13.27 -5.45 -20.37
CA LYS A 195 -13.78 -4.77 -21.57
C LYS A 195 -14.49 -5.78 -22.45
N ASN A 196 -15.69 -5.45 -22.92
CA ASN A 196 -16.47 -6.29 -23.86
C ASN A 196 -16.62 -7.77 -23.44
N GLY A 197 -16.75 -8.03 -22.13
CA GLY A 197 -16.87 -9.39 -21.59
C GLY A 197 -15.55 -10.15 -21.39
N TYR A 198 -14.42 -9.58 -21.77
CA TYR A 198 -13.10 -10.12 -21.44
C TYR A 198 -12.65 -9.62 -20.06
N PHE A 199 -12.04 -10.49 -19.27
CA PHE A 199 -11.54 -10.16 -17.94
C PHE A 199 -10.10 -10.62 -17.74
N LEU A 200 -9.28 -9.72 -17.22
CA LEU A 200 -7.93 -9.99 -16.75
C LEU A 200 -7.85 -9.61 -15.28
N PHE A 201 -7.14 -10.41 -14.49
CA PHE A 201 -6.98 -10.18 -13.07
C PHE A 201 -5.51 -10.26 -12.68
N LEU A 202 -5.06 -9.29 -11.89
CA LEU A 202 -3.70 -9.22 -11.36
C LEU A 202 -3.80 -9.12 -9.85
N ILE A 203 -3.15 -10.04 -9.14
CA ILE A 203 -3.03 -9.99 -7.69
C ILE A 203 -1.56 -9.88 -7.30
N TYR A 204 -1.32 -9.04 -6.30
CA TYR A 204 -0.04 -8.92 -5.63
C TYR A 204 -0.17 -9.57 -4.27
N THR A 205 0.77 -10.45 -3.97
CA THR A 205 0.82 -11.20 -2.72
C THR A 205 2.09 -10.87 -1.96
N SER A 206 2.04 -11.00 -0.64
CA SER A 206 3.23 -10.90 0.20
C SER A 206 3.42 -12.11 1.10
N THR A 207 4.64 -12.63 1.10
CA THR A 207 5.12 -13.68 1.99
C THR A 207 6.38 -13.19 2.68
N ARG A 208 6.33 -13.05 4.01
CA ARG A 208 7.48 -12.58 4.83
C ARG A 208 8.15 -11.30 4.30
N GLY A 209 7.35 -10.37 3.75
CA GLY A 209 7.84 -9.10 3.21
C GLY A 209 8.29 -9.15 1.74
N CYS A 210 8.47 -10.34 1.16
CA CYS A 210 8.67 -10.50 -0.28
C CYS A 210 7.33 -10.32 -1.01
N VAL A 211 7.40 -9.74 -2.21
CA VAL A 211 6.23 -9.39 -3.03
C VAL A 211 6.25 -10.18 -4.32
N GLU A 212 5.13 -10.81 -4.64
CA GLU A 212 4.94 -11.56 -5.88
C GLU A 212 3.70 -11.07 -6.64
N GLN A 213 3.65 -11.38 -7.93
CA GLN A 213 2.55 -11.03 -8.83
C GLN A 213 2.02 -12.29 -9.49
N HIS A 214 0.71 -12.45 -9.50
CA HIS A 214 0.02 -13.50 -10.23
C HIS A 214 -0.98 -12.90 -11.20
N PHE A 215 -1.07 -13.49 -12.39
CA PHE A 215 -1.83 -12.96 -13.51
C PHE A 215 -2.83 -14.02 -13.95
N TYR A 216 -4.08 -13.62 -14.17
CA TYR A 216 -5.15 -14.52 -14.53
C TYR A 216 -5.98 -13.97 -15.68
N GLU A 217 -6.47 -14.87 -16.53
CA GLU A 217 -7.46 -14.60 -17.57
C GLU A 217 -8.74 -15.38 -17.27
N ARG A 218 -9.89 -14.75 -17.45
CA ARG A 218 -11.17 -15.46 -17.41
C ARG A 218 -11.40 -16.17 -18.75
N LYS A 219 -11.61 -17.48 -18.68
CA LYS A 219 -12.00 -18.38 -19.77
C LYS A 219 -13.38 -19.00 -19.47
N ASP A 220 -13.89 -19.80 -20.40
CA ASP A 220 -15.21 -20.43 -20.30
C ASP A 220 -15.41 -21.21 -18.99
N HIS A 221 -14.37 -21.94 -18.56
CA HIS A 221 -14.45 -22.82 -17.39
C HIS A 221 -14.00 -22.19 -16.08
N GLY A 222 -13.57 -20.93 -16.05
CA GLY A 222 -12.93 -20.43 -14.85
C GLY A 222 -11.90 -19.34 -15.10
N TRP A 223 -11.11 -19.09 -14.07
CA TRP A 223 -9.89 -18.31 -14.18
C TRP A 223 -8.72 -19.26 -14.44
N SER A 224 -7.80 -18.86 -15.32
CA SER A 224 -6.55 -19.57 -15.56
C SER A 224 -5.40 -18.63 -15.31
N GLU A 225 -4.40 -19.09 -14.56
CA GLU A 225 -3.15 -18.36 -14.40
C GLU A 225 -2.42 -18.30 -15.75
N ILE A 226 -1.83 -17.14 -16.06
CA ILE A 226 -1.11 -16.87 -17.31
C ILE A 226 0.22 -16.18 -17.00
N GLU A 227 1.11 -16.13 -17.99
CA GLU A 227 2.39 -15.46 -17.83
C GLU A 227 2.24 -13.92 -17.87
N ARG A 228 3.23 -13.25 -17.29
CA ARG A 228 3.29 -11.78 -17.24
C ARG A 228 3.14 -11.14 -18.62
N ASP A 229 3.88 -11.66 -19.59
CA ASP A 229 3.95 -11.07 -20.93
C ASP A 229 2.62 -11.26 -21.67
N ASP A 230 1.98 -12.42 -21.52
CA ASP A 230 0.63 -12.69 -22.03
C ASP A 230 -0.40 -11.73 -21.42
N TYR A 231 -0.33 -11.51 -20.10
CA TYR A 231 -1.23 -10.60 -19.40
C TYR A 231 -1.11 -9.17 -19.93
N TYR A 232 0.11 -8.65 -20.03
CA TYR A 232 0.32 -7.28 -20.48
C TYR A 232 0.02 -7.10 -21.96
N GLY A 233 0.31 -8.10 -22.82
CA GLY A 233 -0.10 -8.09 -24.22
C GLY A 233 -1.61 -7.99 -24.37
N LYS A 234 -2.37 -8.85 -23.68
CA LYS A 234 -3.84 -8.82 -23.69
C LYS A 234 -4.40 -7.52 -23.09
N LEU A 235 -3.79 -7.00 -22.03
CA LEU A 235 -4.20 -5.74 -21.43
C LEU A 235 -3.98 -4.56 -22.37
N ASP A 236 -2.95 -4.63 -23.22
CA ASP A 236 -2.69 -3.60 -24.23
C ASP A 236 -3.72 -3.66 -25.36
N GLU A 237 -4.06 -4.87 -25.84
CA GLU A 237 -5.16 -5.06 -26.79
C GLU A 237 -6.50 -4.50 -26.25
N MET A 238 -6.76 -4.62 -24.95
CA MET A 238 -7.93 -3.99 -24.32
C MET A 238 -7.90 -2.46 -24.38
N LYS A 239 -6.73 -1.82 -24.33
CA LYS A 239 -6.61 -0.36 -24.45
C LYS A 239 -6.86 0.09 -25.88
N ASP A 240 -6.47 -0.71 -26.87
CA ASP A 240 -6.31 -0.31 -28.28
C ASP A 240 -7.49 -0.63 -29.24
N VAL A 241 -8.71 -0.81 -28.74
CA VAL A 241 -9.89 -0.87 -29.63
C VAL A 241 -10.51 0.52 -29.82
N ALA A 242 -9.78 1.37 -30.55
CA ALA A 242 -10.35 2.38 -31.44
C ALA A 242 -9.65 2.21 -32.79
N ALA A 243 -10.42 2.01 -33.86
CA ALA A 243 -9.98 1.82 -35.25
C ALA A 243 -9.55 0.39 -35.69
N LYS A 244 -10.49 -0.55 -35.69
CA LYS A 244 -10.64 -1.47 -36.85
C LYS A 244 -12.12 -1.59 -37.19
N ALA A 245 -12.58 -0.66 -38.03
CA ALA A 245 -13.76 -0.78 -38.87
C ALA A 245 -13.31 -0.55 -40.31
#